data_AF-A0A821FIE5-F1
#
_entry.id   AF-A0A821FIE5-F1
#
_cell.length_a   1.000
_cell.length_b   1.000
_cell.length_c   1.000
_cell.angle_alpha   90.00
_cell.angle_beta   90.00
_cell.angle_gamma   90.00
#
_symmetry.space_group_name_H-M   'P 1'
#
loop_
_entity.id
_entity.type
_entity.pdbx_description
1 polymer ?
#
loop_
_entity_poly.entity_id
_entity_poly.type
_entity_poly.pdbx_seq_one_letter_code
_entity_poly.pdbx_strand_id
1 'polypeptide(L)'
;MAVHYSGISGQITHGDDKVYDACRYYGALIVAAMSGAQKNELTSKTFYDDHLEWFGDRILHSEIMAIAQGSYQRPGGYQDGIRGKGYIVNALEAALWAFLG
;
A
#
# COMPACT_ATOMS: atom_id res chain seq x y z
N MET A 1 -15.87 -2.19 3.09
CA MET A 1 -15.79 -2.47 4.54
C MET A 1 -14.39 -2.87 4.98
N ALA A 2 -13.76 -3.88 4.36
CA ALA A 2 -12.42 -4.35 4.73
C ALA A 2 -11.36 -3.23 4.75
N VAL A 3 -11.25 -2.43 3.67
CA VAL A 3 -10.31 -1.29 3.58
C VAL A 3 -10.47 -0.31 4.74
N HIS A 4 -11.71 0.08 5.06
CA HIS A 4 -12.01 1.00 6.16
C HIS A 4 -11.56 0.44 7.52
N TYR A 5 -11.88 -0.82 7.82
CA TYR A 5 -11.48 -1.47 9.08
C TYR A 5 -9.98 -1.72 9.17
N SER A 6 -9.30 -1.99 8.06
CA SER A 6 -7.84 -2.06 8.02
C SER A 6 -7.21 -0.74 8.47
N GLY A 7 -7.74 0.40 8.00
CA GLY A 7 -7.31 1.72 8.48
C GLY A 7 -7.51 1.88 9.98
N ILE A 8 -8.73 1.67 10.48
CA ILE A 8 -9.06 1.82 11.90
C ILE A 8 -8.13 0.96 12.78
N SER A 9 -7.85 -0.28 12.37
CA SER A 9 -6.96 -1.17 13.12
C SER A 9 -5.54 -0.60 13.27
N GLY A 10 -5.02 0.11 12.28
CA GLY A 10 -3.68 0.73 12.35
C GLY A 10 -3.66 2.05 13.14
N GLN A 11 -4.76 2.80 13.13
CA GLN A 11 -4.88 4.08 13.82
C GLN A 11 -4.84 3.95 15.34
N ILE A 12 -5.42 2.87 15.88
CA ILE A 12 -5.57 2.66 17.33
C ILE A 12 -4.20 2.49 18.02
N THR A 13 -3.15 2.04 17.32
CA THR A 13 -1.85 1.72 17.93
C THR A 13 -0.74 2.74 17.63
N HIS A 14 -0.85 3.54 16.56
CA HIS A 14 0.25 4.42 16.12
C HIS A 14 -0.14 5.87 15.79
N GLY A 15 -1.44 6.22 15.76
CA GLY A 15 -1.91 7.62 15.70
C GLY A 15 -1.47 8.46 14.48
N ASP A 16 -0.78 7.87 13.49
CA ASP A 16 -0.24 8.56 12.31
C ASP A 16 -1.10 8.23 11.09
N ASP A 17 -1.50 9.28 10.35
CA ASP A 17 -2.26 9.19 9.09
C ASP A 17 -1.59 8.25 8.07
N LYS A 18 -0.25 8.16 8.08
CA LYS A 18 0.50 7.25 7.20
C LYS A 18 0.26 5.80 7.54
N VAL A 19 0.15 5.46 8.82
CA VAL A 19 -0.13 4.08 9.25
C VAL A 19 -1.57 3.71 8.86
N TYR A 20 -2.51 4.62 9.10
CA TYR A 20 -3.90 4.45 8.68
C TYR A 20 -4.00 4.18 7.17
N ASP A 21 -3.38 5.03 6.35
CA ASP A 21 -3.45 4.91 4.89
C ASP A 21 -2.64 3.73 4.34
N ALA A 22 -1.50 3.39 4.95
CA ALA A 22 -0.76 2.17 4.61
C ALA A 22 -1.60 0.91 4.86
N CYS A 23 -2.28 0.84 6.00
CA CYS A 23 -3.15 -0.30 6.32
C CYS A 23 -4.36 -0.37 5.37
N ARG A 24 -4.96 0.77 5.01
CA ARG A 24 -6.02 0.81 3.99
C ARG A 24 -5.55 0.27 2.66
N TYR A 25 -4.42 0.76 2.17
CA TYR A 25 -3.87 0.35 0.88
C TYR A 25 -3.51 -1.15 0.88
N TYR A 26 -2.83 -1.62 1.91
CA TYR A 26 -2.49 -3.04 2.03
C TYR A 26 -3.72 -3.94 2.17
N GLY A 27 -4.74 -3.49 2.91
CA GLY A 27 -6.03 -4.17 2.99
C GLY A 27 -6.73 -4.30 1.63
N ALA A 28 -6.68 -3.24 0.80
CA ALA A 28 -7.21 -3.28 -0.56
C ALA A 28 -6.49 -4.33 -1.42
N LEU A 29 -5.16 -4.39 -1.36
CA LEU A 29 -4.37 -5.40 -2.08
C LEU A 29 -4.74 -6.83 -1.67
N ILE A 30 -4.91 -7.09 -0.38
CA ILE A 30 -5.33 -8.41 0.12
C ILE A 30 -6.73 -8.77 -0.40
N VAL A 31 -7.69 -7.84 -0.33
CA VAL A 31 -9.05 -8.06 -0.81
C VAL A 31 -9.07 -8.36 -2.31
N ALA A 32 -8.33 -7.61 -3.11
CA ALA A 32 -8.21 -7.84 -4.54
C ALA A 32 -7.57 -9.21 -4.84
N ALA A 33 -6.50 -9.58 -4.14
CA ALA A 33 -5.85 -10.87 -4.28
C ALA A 33 -6.80 -12.04 -3.94
N MET A 34 -7.56 -11.91 -2.85
CA MET A 34 -8.59 -12.90 -2.47
C MET A 34 -9.74 -12.97 -3.49
N SER A 35 -9.97 -11.91 -4.26
CA SER A 35 -10.98 -11.84 -5.32
C SER A 35 -10.47 -12.36 -6.68
N GLY A 36 -9.22 -12.83 -6.74
CA GLY A 36 -8.63 -13.42 -7.94
C GLY A 36 -7.82 -12.47 -8.81
N ALA A 37 -7.54 -11.24 -8.34
CA ALA A 37 -6.68 -10.31 -9.06
C ALA A 37 -5.27 -10.88 -9.26
N GLN A 38 -4.75 -10.74 -10.46
CA GLN A 38 -3.44 -11.20 -10.86
C GLN A 38 -2.34 -10.27 -10.32
N LYS A 39 -1.11 -10.79 -10.23
CA LYS A 39 0.04 -10.03 -9.72
C LYS A 39 0.24 -8.70 -10.47
N ASN A 40 0.08 -8.69 -11.79
CA ASN A 40 0.20 -7.47 -12.60
C ASN A 40 -0.90 -6.43 -12.31
N GLU A 41 -2.12 -6.86 -11.97
CA GLU A 41 -3.22 -5.99 -11.56
C GLU A 41 -2.93 -5.38 -10.17
N LEU A 42 -2.49 -6.22 -9.22
CA LEU A 42 -2.11 -5.79 -7.86
C LEU A 42 -0.92 -4.82 -7.86
N THR A 43 0.00 -4.96 -8.81
CA THR A 43 1.15 -4.07 -8.97
C THR A 43 0.92 -2.97 -10.01
N SER A 44 -0.31 -2.78 -10.51
CA SER A 44 -0.58 -1.70 -11.46
C SER A 44 -0.40 -0.34 -10.78
N LYS A 45 0.15 0.63 -11.51
CA LYS A 45 0.24 2.03 -11.04
C LYS A 45 -1.13 2.70 -10.93
N THR A 46 -2.15 2.11 -11.54
CA THR A 46 -3.55 2.55 -11.48
C THR A 46 -4.36 1.78 -10.44
N PHE A 47 -3.78 0.81 -9.72
CA PHE A 47 -4.54 -0.06 -8.80
C PHE A 47 -5.38 0.75 -7.80
N TYR A 48 -4.85 1.85 -7.29
CA TYR A 48 -5.60 2.74 -6.40
C TYR A 48 -6.79 3.40 -7.10
N ASP A 49 -6.58 3.95 -8.30
CA ASP A 49 -7.62 4.66 -9.06
C ASP A 49 -8.72 3.70 -9.53
N ASP A 50 -8.34 2.50 -9.94
CA ASP A 50 -9.25 1.42 -10.36
C ASP A 50 -10.17 0.96 -9.21
N HIS A 51 -9.74 1.19 -7.96
CA HIS A 51 -10.46 0.79 -6.74
C HIS A 51 -10.80 1.97 -5.84
N LEU A 52 -10.89 3.19 -6.40
CA LEU A 52 -11.07 4.43 -5.63
C LEU A 52 -12.29 4.36 -4.69
N GLU A 53 -13.37 3.71 -5.14
CA GLU A 53 -14.59 3.48 -4.36
C GLU A 53 -14.35 2.75 -3.02
N TRP A 54 -13.31 1.92 -2.90
CA TRP A 54 -13.02 1.19 -1.66
C TRP A 54 -12.44 2.11 -0.57
N PHE A 55 -11.90 3.25 -0.98
CA PHE A 55 -11.26 4.22 -0.10
C PHE A 55 -12.26 5.30 0.37
N GLY A 56 -13.42 5.45 -0.25
CA GLY A 56 -14.38 6.51 0.08
C GLY A 56 -13.78 7.91 -0.16
N ASP A 57 -14.25 8.92 0.58
CA ASP A 57 -13.90 10.33 0.31
C ASP A 57 -12.48 10.73 0.73
N ARG A 58 -11.78 9.88 1.49
CA ARG A 58 -10.44 10.19 2.01
C ARG A 58 -9.36 9.64 1.08
N ILE A 59 -8.65 10.53 0.42
CA ILE A 59 -7.45 10.19 -0.36
C ILE A 59 -6.32 9.67 0.55
N LEU A 60 -5.40 8.90 -0.02
CA LEU A 60 -4.22 8.42 0.69
C LEU A 60 -3.23 9.57 0.95
N HIS A 61 -2.53 9.49 2.08
CA HIS A 61 -1.34 10.29 2.35
C HIS A 61 -0.34 10.20 1.19
N SER A 62 0.32 11.31 0.85
CA SER A 62 1.17 11.46 -0.34
C SER A 62 2.26 10.41 -0.48
N GLU A 63 2.91 10.04 0.63
CA GLU A 63 3.92 8.96 0.65
C GLU A 63 3.34 7.57 0.32
N ILE A 64 2.12 7.27 0.76
CA ILE A 64 1.43 6.02 0.41
C ILE A 64 0.94 6.06 -1.03
N MET A 65 0.49 7.22 -1.50
CA MET A 65 0.14 7.43 -2.90
C MET A 65 1.33 7.19 -3.82
N ALA A 66 2.53 7.66 -3.46
CA ALA A 66 3.75 7.41 -4.24
C ALA A 66 4.04 5.90 -4.37
N ILE A 67 3.82 5.13 -3.31
CA ILE A 67 3.92 3.68 -3.33
C ILE A 67 2.85 3.07 -4.24
N ALA A 68 1.59 3.50 -4.13
CA ALA A 68 0.50 3.03 -4.97
C ALA A 68 0.76 3.29 -6.47
N GLN A 69 1.44 4.39 -6.78
CA GLN A 69 1.87 4.76 -8.14
C GLN A 69 3.19 4.09 -8.57
N GLY A 70 3.72 3.18 -7.76
CA GLY A 70 4.83 2.29 -8.13
C GLY A 70 6.22 2.82 -7.80
N SER A 71 6.43 3.63 -6.75
CA SER A 71 7.77 4.06 -6.31
C SER A 71 8.74 2.89 -6.07
N TYR A 72 8.19 1.71 -5.71
CA TYR A 72 8.91 0.46 -5.49
C TYR A 72 9.33 -0.24 -6.79
N GLN A 73 8.84 0.14 -7.97
CA GLN A 73 9.11 -0.53 -9.25
C GLN A 73 10.46 -0.09 -9.87
N ARG A 74 11.50 0.02 -9.06
CA ARG A 74 12.84 0.43 -9.51
C ARG A 74 13.85 -0.73 -9.37
N PRO A 75 14.82 -0.83 -10.29
CA PRO A 75 15.96 -1.74 -10.12
C PRO A 75 16.74 -1.38 -8.85
N GLY A 76 17.47 -2.36 -8.29
CA GLY A 76 18.42 -2.14 -7.18
C GLY A 76 17.86 -2.28 -5.75
N GLY A 77 16.55 -2.16 -5.52
CA GLY A 77 15.91 -2.58 -4.27
C GLY A 77 16.60 -2.11 -2.98
N TYR A 78 17.10 -3.09 -2.19
CA TYR A 78 17.83 -2.84 -0.94
C TYR A 78 19.11 -1.98 -1.12
N GLN A 79 19.81 -2.15 -2.25
CA GLN A 79 21.01 -1.38 -2.59
C GLN A 79 20.66 0.10 -2.84
N ASP A 80 19.49 0.35 -3.42
CA ASP A 80 18.99 1.70 -3.77
C ASP A 80 18.04 2.28 -2.71
N GLY A 81 18.18 1.82 -1.46
CA GLY A 81 17.54 2.44 -0.31
C GLY A 81 16.15 1.91 0.07
N ILE A 82 15.59 0.91 -0.62
CA ILE A 82 14.35 0.26 -0.17
C ILE A 82 14.64 -0.63 1.03
N ARG A 83 14.35 -0.14 2.24
CA ARG A 83 14.65 -0.85 3.50
C ARG A 83 13.48 -0.79 4.45
N GLY A 84 12.92 -1.95 4.85
CA GLY A 84 11.89 -2.04 5.87
C GLY A 84 12.41 -1.70 7.28
N LYS A 85 12.76 -0.45 7.53
CA LYS A 85 13.24 0.05 8.83
C LYS A 85 12.13 0.82 9.53
N GLY A 86 11.47 0.22 10.53
CA GLY A 86 10.68 0.87 11.60
C GLY A 86 9.57 1.88 11.23
N TYR A 87 9.48 2.26 9.95
CA TYR A 87 8.64 3.32 9.41
C TYR A 87 7.76 2.70 8.34
N ILE A 88 6.45 2.90 8.50
CA ILE A 88 5.44 2.14 7.78
C ILE A 88 5.54 2.30 6.25
N VAL A 89 5.88 3.49 5.78
CA VAL A 89 6.07 3.78 4.34
C VAL A 89 7.19 2.90 3.78
N ASN A 90 8.34 2.88 4.45
CA ASN A 90 9.49 2.09 4.01
C ASN A 90 9.22 0.58 4.08
N ALA A 91 8.47 0.14 5.09
CA ALA A 91 8.08 -1.26 5.23
C ALA A 91 7.14 -1.71 4.11
N LEU A 92 6.13 -0.89 3.79
CA LEU A 92 5.20 -1.15 2.70
C LEU A 92 5.91 -1.13 1.33
N GLU A 93 6.77 -0.13 1.08
CA GLU A 93 7.54 -0.05 -0.17
C GLU A 93 8.42 -1.30 -0.35
N ALA A 94 9.09 -1.75 0.72
CA ALA A 94 9.92 -2.95 0.69
C ALA A 94 9.13 -4.23 0.47
N ALA A 95 7.95 -4.35 1.08
CA ALA A 95 7.08 -5.51 0.89
C ALA A 95 6.62 -5.65 -0.56
N LEU A 96 6.22 -4.54 -1.20
CA LEU A 96 5.77 -4.55 -2.60
C LEU A 96 6.93 -4.75 -3.57
N TRP A 97 8.10 -4.18 -3.29
CA TRP A 97 9.32 -4.48 -4.06
C TRP A 97 9.66 -5.97 -4.02
N ALA A 98 9.64 -6.58 -2.83
CA ALA A 98 9.92 -8.01 -2.66
C ALA A 98 8.83 -8.89 -3.30
N PHE A 99 7.57 -8.44 -3.29
CA PHE A 99 6.49 -9.14 -3.98
C PHE A 99 6.64 -9.09 -5.51
N LEU A 100 7.20 -8.01 -6.06
CA LEU A 100 7.44 -7.85 -7.50
C LEU A 100 8.59 -8.73 -8.00
N GLY A 101 9.71 -8.79 -7.25
CA GLY A 101 10.88 -9.62 -7.54
C GLY A 101 10.58 -11.12 -7.60
#